data_AF-A0A926DYW5-F1
#
_entry.id   AF-A0A926DYW5-F1
#
_cell.length_a   1.000
_cell.length_b   1.000
_cell.length_c   1.000
_cell.angle_alpha   90.00
_cell.angle_beta   90.00
_cell.angle_gamma   90.00
#
_symmetry.space_group_name_H-M   'P 1'
#
loop_
_entity.id
_entity.type
_entity.pdbx_description
1 polymer ?
#
loop_
_entity_poly.entity_id
_entity_poly.type
_entity_poly.pdbx_seq_one_letter_code
_entity_poly.pdbx_strand_id
1 'polypeptide(L)'
;MDDIIFEKDYRETESVEYDKWCDEVFDRAVNGGMLKAYSEAMDKIPKIIVPEDKKNYEYLLERCDAFVKQHRGYIKGIVDYHRWHAEINMFLPFAEFDDSEDLAFLKEIAEKSQTVCFSPDEEGGIRVHIFINYFEELMSAEHKSYIECDAIMQDKKLSALLSIPELSDEEKELALKMKGILDRIDEETRIDRTTAFRAVLDKMAK
;
A
#
# COMPACT_ATOMS: atom_id res chain seq x y z
N MET A 1 16.99 -32.78 -35.66
CA MET A 1 17.03 -31.47 -35.01
C MET A 1 17.54 -31.75 -33.61
N ASP A 2 18.61 -31.07 -33.20
CA ASP A 2 19.21 -31.29 -31.89
C ASP A 2 18.53 -30.38 -30.86
N ASP A 3 18.41 -30.86 -29.63
CA ASP A 3 17.79 -30.11 -28.54
C ASP A 3 18.69 -28.93 -28.13
N ILE A 4 18.09 -27.76 -27.91
CA ILE A 4 18.77 -26.59 -27.33
C ILE A 4 18.40 -26.54 -25.85
N ILE A 5 19.35 -26.85 -24.97
CA ILE A 5 19.18 -26.83 -23.52
C ILE A 5 19.88 -25.58 -22.96
N PHE A 6 19.15 -24.79 -22.16
CA PHE A 6 19.67 -23.64 -21.42
C PHE A 6 19.47 -23.88 -19.92
N GLU A 7 20.56 -23.88 -19.16
CA GLU A 7 20.56 -24.09 -17.70
C GLU A 7 21.39 -23.00 -17.03
N LYS A 8 20.83 -22.38 -15.97
CA LYS A 8 21.51 -21.43 -15.09
C LYS A 8 20.99 -21.61 -13.67
N ASP A 9 21.91 -21.61 -12.70
CA ASP A 9 21.57 -21.66 -11.29
C ASP A 9 21.68 -20.24 -10.69
N TYR A 10 20.55 -19.71 -10.22
CA TYR A 10 20.46 -18.39 -9.61
C TYR A 10 20.35 -18.44 -8.08
N ARG A 11 20.55 -19.62 -7.47
CA ARG A 11 20.45 -19.77 -6.00
C ARG A 11 21.65 -19.18 -5.26
N GLU A 12 22.75 -18.88 -5.96
CA GLU A 12 23.93 -18.20 -5.42
C GLU A 12 23.84 -16.70 -5.68
N THR A 13 23.84 -15.87 -4.63
CA THR A 13 23.88 -14.40 -4.75
C THR A 13 25.33 -13.89 -4.81
N GLU A 14 25.67 -13.14 -5.86
CA GLU A 14 26.90 -12.34 -5.88
C GLU A 14 26.89 -11.32 -4.72
N SER A 15 28.04 -11.14 -4.06
CA SER A 15 28.17 -10.15 -2.98
C SER A 15 28.09 -8.75 -3.57
N VAL A 16 26.91 -8.16 -3.54
CA VAL A 16 26.72 -6.75 -3.90
C VAL A 16 27.44 -5.90 -2.84
N GLU A 17 28.29 -4.95 -3.23
CA GLU A 17 28.71 -3.89 -2.31
C GLU A 17 27.46 -3.07 -1.97
N TYR A 18 26.84 -3.39 -0.84
CA TYR A 18 25.65 -2.70 -0.34
C TYR A 18 26.01 -1.25 0.01
N ASP A 19 25.20 -0.29 -0.45
CA ASP A 19 25.35 1.11 -0.08
C ASP A 19 24.93 1.30 1.38
N LYS A 20 25.92 1.57 2.25
CA LYS A 20 25.72 1.81 3.68
C LYS A 20 24.70 2.91 3.98
N TRP A 21 24.56 3.90 3.09
CA TRP A 21 23.56 4.94 3.24
C TRP A 21 22.14 4.37 3.05
N CYS A 22 21.92 3.53 2.04
CA CYS A 22 20.63 2.85 1.82
C CYS A 22 20.24 1.98 3.02
N ASP A 23 21.20 1.25 3.59
CA ASP A 23 20.97 0.43 4.78
C ASP A 23 20.56 1.29 5.99
N GLU A 24 21.25 2.41 6.22
CA GLU A 24 20.93 3.31 7.33
C GLU A 24 19.56 3.99 7.15
N VAL A 25 19.21 4.39 5.93
CA VAL A 25 17.89 4.95 5.60
C VAL A 25 16.80 3.90 5.83
N PHE A 26 16.99 2.67 5.32
CA PHE A 26 16.02 1.59 5.45
C PHE A 26 15.85 1.17 6.91
N ASP A 27 16.95 0.94 7.64
CA ASP A 27 16.92 0.61 9.06
C ASP A 27 16.20 1.69 9.86
N ARG A 28 16.50 2.98 9.58
CA ARG A 28 15.83 4.06 10.28
C ARG A 28 14.35 4.18 9.91
N ALA A 29 13.96 3.93 8.67
CA ALA A 29 12.55 3.93 8.27
C ALA A 29 11.76 2.80 8.96
N VAL A 30 12.32 1.58 8.99
CA VAL A 30 11.65 0.39 9.54
C VAL A 30 11.64 0.39 11.07
N ASN A 31 12.78 0.64 11.70
CA ASN A 31 12.96 0.54 13.14
C ASN A 31 12.81 1.88 13.87
N GLY A 32 12.64 2.98 13.13
CA GLY A 32 12.43 4.31 13.69
C GLY A 32 10.99 4.62 14.07
N GLY A 33 10.66 5.91 14.06
CA GLY A 33 9.33 6.41 14.43
C GLY A 33 8.39 6.60 13.24
N MET A 34 8.93 6.70 12.03
CA MET A 34 8.19 7.14 10.83
C MET A 34 7.01 6.22 10.50
N LEU A 35 7.23 4.90 10.34
CA LEU A 35 6.15 3.98 9.98
C LEU A 35 5.04 3.94 11.03
N LYS A 36 5.39 4.08 12.31
CA LYS A 36 4.40 4.16 13.39
C LYS A 36 3.56 5.43 13.28
N ALA A 37 4.19 6.59 13.12
CA ALA A 37 3.48 7.86 12.96
C ALA A 37 2.59 7.88 11.71
N TYR A 38 3.11 7.36 10.60
CA TYR A 38 2.36 7.18 9.36
C TYR A 38 1.15 6.27 9.57
N SER A 39 1.34 5.09 10.18
CA SER A 39 0.25 4.16 10.48
C SER A 39 -0.83 4.79 11.35
N GLU A 40 -0.47 5.49 12.43
CA GLU A 40 -1.42 6.15 13.33
C GLU A 40 -2.21 7.27 12.64
N ALA A 41 -1.60 7.98 11.68
CA ALA A 41 -2.28 8.98 10.87
C ALA A 41 -3.26 8.33 9.88
N MET A 42 -2.79 7.30 9.16
CA MET A 42 -3.60 6.52 8.22
C MET A 42 -4.78 5.84 8.90
N ASP A 43 -4.64 5.36 10.14
CA ASP A 43 -5.71 4.70 10.89
C ASP A 43 -6.91 5.61 11.17
N LYS A 44 -6.68 6.91 11.33
CA LYS A 44 -7.74 7.91 11.58
C LYS A 44 -8.56 8.23 10.33
N ILE A 45 -8.03 7.92 9.14
CA ILE A 45 -8.73 8.16 7.89
C ILE A 45 -9.85 7.14 7.76
N PRO A 46 -11.10 7.54 7.45
CA PRO A 46 -12.18 6.59 7.17
C PRO A 46 -11.86 5.71 5.95
N LYS A 47 -12.21 4.42 6.03
CA LYS A 47 -12.11 3.48 4.91
C LYS A 47 -13.49 3.20 4.38
N ILE A 48 -13.62 3.13 3.06
CA ILE A 48 -14.86 2.76 2.38
C ILE A 48 -14.64 1.48 1.59
N ILE A 49 -15.70 0.71 1.42
CA ILE A 49 -15.66 -0.48 0.55
C ILE A 49 -15.66 -0.01 -0.90
N VAL A 50 -14.73 -0.53 -1.70
CA VAL A 50 -14.72 -0.31 -3.15
C VAL A 50 -15.72 -1.29 -3.80
N PRO A 51 -16.82 -0.82 -4.42
CA PRO A 51 -17.88 -1.71 -4.88
C PRO A 51 -17.43 -2.68 -5.98
N GLU A 52 -16.48 -2.28 -6.82
CA GLU A 52 -15.91 -3.11 -7.87
C GLU A 52 -15.02 -4.21 -7.30
N ASP A 53 -14.10 -3.87 -6.40
CA ASP A 53 -13.21 -4.84 -5.77
C ASP A 53 -13.94 -5.80 -4.84
N LYS A 54 -15.05 -5.36 -4.21
CA LYS A 54 -15.97 -6.26 -3.52
C LYS A 54 -16.52 -7.33 -4.46
N LYS A 55 -16.98 -6.94 -5.66
CA LYS A 55 -17.49 -7.91 -6.65
C LYS A 55 -16.39 -8.81 -7.16
N ASN A 56 -15.19 -8.28 -7.39
CA ASN A 56 -14.03 -9.07 -7.78
C ASN A 56 -13.67 -10.10 -6.71
N TYR A 57 -13.67 -9.72 -5.43
CA TYR A 57 -13.46 -10.63 -4.31
C TYR A 57 -14.50 -11.74 -4.27
N GLU A 58 -15.79 -11.39 -4.33
CA GLU A 58 -16.89 -12.38 -4.29
C GLU A 58 -16.80 -13.35 -5.48
N TYR A 59 -16.54 -12.84 -6.69
CA TYR A 59 -16.36 -13.63 -7.90
C TYR A 59 -15.15 -14.57 -7.80
N LEU A 60 -13.98 -14.04 -7.42
CA LEU A 60 -12.76 -14.83 -7.32
C LEU A 60 -12.89 -15.88 -6.20
N LEU A 61 -13.53 -15.57 -5.08
CA LEU A 61 -13.70 -16.52 -3.99
C LEU A 61 -14.52 -17.74 -4.43
N GLU A 62 -15.59 -17.53 -5.19
CA GLU A 62 -16.40 -18.62 -5.75
C GLU A 62 -15.61 -19.48 -6.74
N ARG A 63 -14.85 -18.85 -7.64
CA ARG A 63 -14.00 -19.55 -8.62
C ARG A 63 -12.85 -20.31 -7.95
N CYS A 64 -12.21 -19.70 -6.96
CA CYS A 64 -11.17 -20.33 -6.15
C CYS A 64 -11.72 -21.53 -5.37
N ASP A 65 -12.93 -21.44 -4.78
CA ASP A 65 -13.56 -22.57 -4.07
C ASP A 65 -13.77 -23.76 -5.00
N ALA A 66 -14.29 -23.51 -6.21
CA ALA A 66 -14.47 -24.55 -7.23
C ALA A 66 -13.13 -25.21 -7.63
N PHE A 67 -12.10 -24.38 -7.89
CA PHE A 67 -10.77 -24.85 -8.26
C PHE A 67 -10.11 -25.67 -7.15
N VAL A 68 -10.15 -25.17 -5.91
CA VAL A 68 -9.62 -25.86 -4.73
C VAL A 68 -10.33 -27.19 -4.50
N LYS A 69 -11.64 -27.24 -4.68
CA LYS A 69 -12.44 -28.47 -4.55
C LYS A 69 -12.04 -29.53 -5.56
N GLN A 70 -11.81 -29.15 -6.82
CA GLN A 70 -11.31 -30.07 -7.86
C GLN A 70 -9.96 -30.67 -7.49
N HIS A 71 -9.07 -29.85 -6.92
CA HIS A 71 -7.70 -30.22 -6.55
C HIS A 71 -7.57 -30.78 -5.14
N ARG A 72 -8.69 -30.99 -4.44
CA ARG A 72 -8.75 -31.50 -3.04
C ARG A 72 -7.89 -30.68 -2.06
N GLY A 73 -7.84 -29.37 -2.27
CA GLY A 73 -7.15 -28.45 -1.39
C GLY A 73 -8.03 -27.91 -0.26
N TYR A 74 -7.53 -26.86 0.37
CA TYR A 74 -8.22 -26.07 1.40
C TYR A 74 -8.23 -24.59 0.98
N ILE A 75 -9.29 -23.85 1.34
CA ILE A 75 -9.42 -22.44 1.00
C ILE A 75 -9.78 -21.61 2.24
N LYS A 76 -9.24 -20.40 2.31
CA LYS A 76 -9.58 -19.40 3.32
C LYS A 76 -9.73 -18.03 2.68
N GLY A 77 -10.97 -17.56 2.57
CA GLY A 77 -11.30 -16.18 2.24
C GLY A 77 -11.43 -15.32 3.50
N ILE A 78 -10.81 -14.15 3.52
CA ILE A 78 -10.87 -13.19 4.63
C ILE A 78 -11.21 -11.80 4.08
N VAL A 79 -12.13 -11.10 4.76
CA VAL A 79 -12.29 -9.64 4.66
C VAL A 79 -12.13 -9.10 6.08
N ASP A 80 -10.99 -8.48 6.36
CA ASP A 80 -10.64 -7.98 7.68
C ASP A 80 -10.96 -6.49 7.80
N TYR A 81 -12.03 -6.16 8.53
CA TYR A 81 -12.46 -4.78 8.79
C TYR A 81 -11.65 -4.07 9.88
N HIS A 82 -10.76 -4.78 10.59
CA HIS A 82 -9.85 -4.19 11.55
C HIS A 82 -8.51 -3.84 10.90
N ARG A 83 -8.06 -4.66 9.95
CA ARG A 83 -6.80 -4.48 9.21
C ARG A 83 -6.97 -3.96 7.78
N TRP A 84 -8.22 -3.67 7.37
CA TRP A 84 -8.58 -3.05 6.10
C TRP A 84 -8.01 -3.74 4.86
N HIS A 85 -8.06 -5.07 4.82
CA HIS A 85 -7.69 -5.82 3.62
C HIS A 85 -8.62 -7.02 3.37
N ALA A 86 -8.60 -7.51 2.14
CA ALA A 86 -9.22 -8.77 1.79
C ALA A 86 -8.21 -9.68 1.09
N GLU A 87 -8.28 -10.96 1.42
CA GLU A 87 -7.43 -11.98 0.83
C GLU A 87 -8.16 -13.29 0.61
N ILE A 88 -7.70 -14.04 -0.38
CA ILE A 88 -8.11 -15.42 -0.65
C ILE A 88 -6.84 -16.27 -0.65
N ASN A 89 -6.84 -17.29 0.20
CA ASN A 89 -5.74 -18.24 0.29
C ASN A 89 -6.22 -19.60 -0.20
N MET A 90 -5.60 -20.14 -1.23
CA MET A 90 -5.78 -21.52 -1.68
C MET A 90 -4.56 -22.33 -1.26
N PHE A 91 -4.80 -23.46 -0.60
CA PHE A 91 -3.78 -24.40 -0.15
C PHE A 91 -3.95 -25.68 -0.95
N LEU A 92 -3.00 -25.94 -1.85
CA LEU A 92 -3.11 -26.96 -2.87
C LEU A 92 -1.93 -27.94 -2.76
N PRO A 93 -2.13 -29.25 -3.02
CA PRO A 93 -1.02 -30.19 -3.09
C PRO A 93 0.02 -29.81 -4.16
N PHE A 94 -0.44 -29.22 -5.26
CA PHE A 94 0.34 -28.63 -6.34
C PHE A 94 -0.54 -27.58 -7.06
N ALA A 95 0.06 -26.67 -7.81
CA ALA A 95 -0.65 -25.69 -8.63
C ALA A 95 -0.30 -25.90 -10.11
N GLU A 96 -1.27 -26.34 -10.90
CA GLU A 96 -1.14 -26.56 -12.33
C GLU A 96 -2.32 -25.86 -13.02
N PHE A 97 -2.04 -25.20 -14.15
CA PHE A 97 -3.03 -24.55 -15.01
C PHE A 97 -2.67 -24.92 -16.45
N ASP A 98 -3.17 -26.06 -16.92
CA ASP A 98 -2.69 -26.72 -18.15
C ASP A 98 -3.66 -26.63 -19.33
N ASP A 99 -4.95 -26.44 -19.05
CA ASP A 99 -5.98 -26.25 -20.07
C ASP A 99 -6.37 -24.78 -20.28
N SER A 100 -7.19 -24.53 -21.31
CA SER A 100 -7.62 -23.18 -21.65
C SER A 100 -8.52 -22.52 -20.60
N GLU A 101 -9.27 -23.32 -19.82
CA GLU A 101 -10.16 -22.82 -18.77
C GLU A 101 -9.35 -22.40 -17.55
N ASP A 102 -8.39 -23.23 -17.14
CA ASP A 102 -7.49 -22.96 -16.02
C ASP A 102 -6.56 -21.77 -16.32
N LEU A 103 -6.02 -21.68 -17.53
CA LEU A 103 -5.23 -20.51 -17.94
C LEU A 103 -6.06 -19.22 -17.98
N ALA A 104 -7.34 -19.31 -18.40
CA ALA A 104 -8.26 -18.18 -18.34
C ALA A 104 -8.56 -17.78 -16.90
N PHE A 105 -8.72 -18.74 -15.99
CA PHE A 105 -8.90 -18.47 -14.57
C PHE A 105 -7.66 -17.80 -13.94
N LEU A 106 -6.45 -18.26 -14.26
CA LEU A 106 -5.22 -17.61 -13.79
C LEU A 106 -5.13 -16.15 -14.27
N LYS A 107 -5.55 -15.90 -15.51
CA LYS A 107 -5.64 -14.54 -16.04
C LYS A 107 -6.68 -13.70 -15.28
N GLU A 108 -7.86 -14.25 -14.99
CA GLU A 108 -8.88 -13.56 -14.18
C GLU A 108 -8.35 -13.19 -12.79
N ILE A 109 -7.61 -14.09 -12.13
CA ILE A 109 -6.93 -13.79 -10.86
C ILE A 109 -6.01 -12.58 -11.02
N ALA A 110 -5.18 -12.56 -12.06
CA ALA A 110 -4.23 -11.48 -12.29
C ALA A 110 -4.90 -10.13 -12.62
N GLU A 111 -6.05 -10.15 -13.31
CA GLU A 111 -6.79 -8.94 -13.68
C GLU A 111 -7.65 -8.36 -12.55
N LYS A 112 -8.12 -9.22 -11.63
CA LYS A 112 -9.09 -8.86 -10.58
C LYS A 112 -8.50 -8.75 -9.18
N SER A 113 -7.21 -9.02 -9.04
CA SER A 113 -6.49 -8.89 -7.79
C SER A 113 -5.39 -7.86 -7.89
N GLN A 114 -4.99 -7.32 -6.74
CA GLN A 114 -3.87 -6.39 -6.66
C GLN A 114 -2.54 -7.15 -6.62
N THR A 115 -2.53 -8.37 -6.06
CA THR A 115 -1.33 -9.22 -6.01
C THR A 115 -1.74 -10.68 -5.95
N VAL A 116 -0.97 -11.52 -6.64
CA VAL A 116 -1.00 -12.98 -6.50
C VAL A 116 0.40 -13.48 -6.15
N CYS A 117 0.50 -14.34 -5.15
CA CYS A 117 1.76 -14.92 -4.69
C CYS A 117 1.63 -16.44 -4.58
N PHE A 118 2.62 -17.14 -5.11
CA PHE A 118 2.76 -18.58 -4.99
C PHE A 118 3.93 -18.87 -4.05
N SER A 119 3.67 -19.55 -2.95
CA SER A 119 4.70 -19.91 -1.97
C SER A 119 4.55 -21.38 -1.55
N PRO A 120 5.62 -22.02 -1.07
CA PRO A 120 5.47 -23.28 -0.36
C PRO A 120 4.51 -23.13 0.81
N ASP A 121 3.69 -24.14 1.06
CA ASP A 121 2.90 -24.23 2.29
C ASP A 121 3.68 -24.95 3.39
N GLU A 122 3.47 -24.56 4.66
CA GLU A 122 4.16 -25.15 5.81
C GLU A 122 3.87 -26.66 5.98
N GLU A 123 2.66 -27.11 5.61
CA GLU A 123 2.25 -28.52 5.67
C GLU A 123 2.61 -29.30 4.39
N GLY A 124 3.26 -28.64 3.43
CA GLY A 124 3.61 -29.18 2.11
C GLY A 124 2.61 -28.80 1.02
N GLY A 125 3.09 -28.76 -0.23
CA GLY A 125 2.33 -28.25 -1.36
C GLY A 125 2.57 -26.75 -1.59
N ILE A 126 1.58 -26.08 -2.17
CA ILE A 126 1.64 -24.69 -2.61
C ILE A 126 0.48 -23.90 -2.00
N ARG A 127 0.80 -22.75 -1.41
CA ARG A 127 -0.15 -21.71 -1.08
C ARG A 127 -0.20 -20.69 -2.21
N VAL A 128 -1.40 -20.44 -2.73
CA VAL A 128 -1.70 -19.32 -3.63
C VAL A 128 -2.43 -18.25 -2.81
N HIS A 129 -1.76 -17.14 -2.58
CA HIS A 129 -2.29 -15.98 -1.87
C HIS A 129 -2.71 -14.91 -2.87
N ILE A 130 -3.96 -14.47 -2.78
CA ILE A 130 -4.55 -13.45 -3.64
C ILE A 130 -4.98 -12.29 -2.75
N PHE A 131 -4.45 -11.10 -3.01
CA PHE A 131 -4.75 -9.87 -2.27
C PHE A 131 -5.61 -8.94 -3.12
N ILE A 132 -6.69 -8.41 -2.53
CA ILE A 132 -7.67 -7.55 -3.22
C ILE A 132 -7.88 -6.28 -2.39
N ASN A 133 -7.82 -5.11 -3.05
CA ASN A 133 -8.05 -3.79 -2.45
C ASN A 133 -9.54 -3.55 -2.17
N TYR A 134 -10.11 -4.36 -1.28
CA TYR A 134 -11.53 -4.29 -0.91
C TYR A 134 -11.92 -2.94 -0.27
N PHE A 135 -10.93 -2.24 0.28
CA PHE A 135 -11.09 -0.96 0.96
C PHE A 135 -10.23 0.12 0.29
N GLU A 136 -10.76 1.34 0.27
CA GLU A 136 -10.06 2.56 -0.15
C GLU A 136 -10.11 3.58 0.99
N GLU A 137 -9.02 4.32 1.18
CA GLU A 137 -8.99 5.43 2.12
C GLU A 137 -9.75 6.64 1.55
N LEU A 138 -10.64 7.24 2.34
CA LEU A 138 -11.34 8.47 1.95
C LEU A 138 -10.39 9.68 2.10
N MET A 139 -9.45 9.78 1.15
CA MET A 139 -8.32 10.69 1.19
C MET A 139 -7.88 11.07 -0.23
N SER A 140 -7.41 12.31 -0.42
CA SER A 140 -6.80 12.72 -1.69
C SER A 140 -5.32 12.31 -1.76
N ALA A 141 -4.78 12.18 -2.99
CA ALA A 141 -3.37 11.87 -3.19
C ALA A 141 -2.44 12.91 -2.53
N GLU A 142 -2.83 14.18 -2.54
CA GLU A 142 -2.06 15.27 -1.89
C GLU A 142 -2.06 15.13 -0.37
N HIS A 143 -3.19 14.73 0.22
CA HIS A 143 -3.26 14.49 1.66
C HIS A 143 -2.44 13.27 2.07
N LYS A 144 -2.39 12.23 1.23
CA LYS A 144 -1.51 11.07 1.45
C LYS A 144 -0.05 11.47 1.46
N SER A 145 0.38 12.19 0.42
CA SER A 145 1.75 12.70 0.31
C SER A 145 2.12 13.61 1.49
N TYR A 146 1.18 14.44 1.95
CA TYR A 146 1.38 15.25 3.15
C TYR A 146 1.62 14.40 4.40
N ILE A 147 0.82 13.35 4.63
CA ILE A 147 1.00 12.45 5.78
C ILE A 147 2.35 11.73 5.73
N GLU A 148 2.76 11.27 4.54
CA GLU A 148 4.08 10.66 4.34
C GLU A 148 5.21 11.64 4.69
N CYS A 149 5.16 12.87 4.16
CA CYS A 149 6.15 13.90 4.47
C CYS A 149 6.16 14.28 5.96
N ASP A 150 4.99 14.45 6.57
CA ASP A 150 4.86 14.79 8.00
C ASP A 150 5.45 13.67 8.87
N ALA A 151 5.17 12.40 8.57
CA ALA A 151 5.73 11.26 9.28
C ALA A 151 7.27 11.20 9.18
N ILE A 152 7.85 11.54 8.02
CA ILE A 152 9.30 11.62 7.86
C ILE A 152 9.88 12.81 8.64
N MET A 153 9.25 13.98 8.57
CA MET A 153 9.72 15.19 9.28
C MET A 153 9.68 15.04 10.80
N GLN A 154 8.72 14.30 11.34
CA GLN A 154 8.68 13.95 12.76
C GLN A 154 9.89 13.10 13.19
N ASP A 155 10.49 12.35 12.27
CA ASP A 155 11.72 11.60 12.48
C ASP A 155 12.95 12.41 12.07
N LYS A 156 13.45 13.26 12.97
CA LYS A 156 14.61 14.16 12.71
C LYS A 156 15.83 13.45 12.12
N LYS A 157 16.11 12.21 12.54
CA LYS A 157 17.25 11.45 12.02
C LYS A 157 17.00 11.03 10.58
N LEU A 158 15.80 10.53 10.28
CA LEU A 158 15.43 10.15 8.91
C LEU A 158 15.36 11.38 7.99
N SER A 159 14.75 12.47 8.45
CA SER A 159 14.69 13.75 7.73
C SER A 159 16.08 14.27 7.37
N ALA A 160 17.05 14.17 8.29
CA ALA A 160 18.43 14.56 8.03
C ALA A 160 19.12 13.64 7.02
N LEU A 161 18.93 12.32 7.13
CA LEU A 161 19.49 11.34 6.17
C LEU A 161 18.96 11.57 4.74
N LEU A 162 17.70 11.98 4.62
CA LEU A 162 17.04 12.29 3.36
C LEU A 162 17.26 13.74 2.89
N SER A 163 18.00 14.54 3.66
CA SER A 163 18.24 15.97 3.36
C SER A 163 16.96 16.76 3.09
N ILE A 164 15.87 16.45 3.79
CA ILE A 164 14.61 17.18 3.65
C ILE A 164 14.82 18.58 4.25
N PRO A 165 14.62 19.66 3.46
CA PRO A 165 14.85 21.02 3.93
C PRO A 165 13.87 21.35 5.06
N GLU A 166 14.41 21.75 6.21
CA GLU A 166 13.59 22.38 7.24
C GLU A 166 13.13 23.77 6.77
N LEU A 167 11.90 24.14 7.09
CA LEU A 167 11.47 25.53 7.00
C LEU A 167 12.42 26.39 7.85
N SER A 168 12.91 27.48 7.27
CA SER A 168 13.65 28.51 7.98
C SER A 168 12.80 29.12 9.11
N ASP A 169 13.45 29.77 10.08
CA ASP A 169 12.73 30.41 11.19
C ASP A 169 11.75 31.49 10.69
N GLU A 170 12.09 32.18 9.59
CA GLU A 170 11.22 33.15 8.93
C GLU A 170 9.97 32.47 8.32
N GLU A 171 10.14 31.34 7.64
CA GLU A 171 9.03 30.57 7.07
C GLU A 171 8.13 29.97 8.16
N LYS A 172 8.72 29.49 9.26
CA LYS A 172 7.98 29.02 10.44
C LYS A 172 7.16 30.14 11.08
N GLU A 173 7.74 31.34 11.23
CA GLU A 173 7.04 32.50 11.78
C GLU A 173 5.90 32.97 10.86
N LEU A 174 6.13 32.97 9.54
CA LEU A 174 5.11 33.29 8.55
C LEU A 174 3.96 32.29 8.59
N ALA A 175 4.25 30.99 8.65
CA ALA A 175 3.24 29.94 8.75
C ALA A 175 2.39 30.09 10.03
N LEU A 176 3.02 30.42 11.17
CA LEU A 176 2.32 30.70 12.43
C LEU A 176 1.40 31.93 12.33
N LYS A 177 1.86 33.01 11.69
CA LYS A 177 1.03 34.21 11.44
C LYS A 177 -0.15 33.89 10.54
N MET A 178 0.07 33.15 9.45
CA MET A 178 -1.00 32.69 8.56
C MET A 178 -2.01 31.82 9.29
N LYS A 179 -1.56 30.86 10.10
CA LYS A 179 -2.44 30.04 10.93
C LYS A 179 -3.30 30.89 11.85
N GLY A 180 -2.72 31.84 12.58
CA GLY A 180 -3.47 32.72 13.48
C GLY A 180 -4.51 33.59 12.76
N ILE A 181 -4.25 34.01 11.54
CA ILE A 181 -5.22 34.73 10.71
C ILE A 181 -6.37 33.80 10.28
N LEU A 182 -6.05 32.59 9.82
CA LEU A 182 -7.04 31.61 9.39
C LEU A 182 -7.94 31.13 10.54
N ASP A 183 -7.36 30.86 11.71
CA ASP A 183 -8.10 30.47 12.90
C ASP A 183 -9.08 31.58 13.33
N ARG A 184 -8.66 32.85 13.29
CA ARG A 184 -9.55 34.00 13.55
C ARG A 184 -10.67 34.13 12.53
N ILE A 185 -10.41 33.84 11.25
CA ILE A 185 -11.48 33.85 10.23
C ILE A 185 -12.50 32.75 10.52
N ASP A 186 -12.04 31.56 10.88
CA ASP A 186 -12.89 30.42 11.23
C ASP A 186 -13.77 30.72 12.47
N GLU A 187 -13.20 31.39 13.48
CA GLU A 187 -13.90 31.75 14.74
C GLU A 187 -14.81 32.98 14.62
N GLU A 188 -14.34 34.04 13.96
CA GLU A 188 -15.03 35.34 13.91
C GLU A 188 -16.00 35.46 12.73
N THR A 189 -15.97 34.52 11.78
CA THR A 189 -16.80 34.57 10.56
C THR A 189 -17.59 33.28 10.32
N ARG A 190 -18.29 33.20 9.18
CA ARG A 190 -18.99 31.98 8.72
C ARG A 190 -18.19 31.20 7.67
N ILE A 191 -16.93 31.56 7.46
CA ILE A 191 -16.07 30.98 6.43
C ILE A 191 -15.04 30.11 7.13
N ASP A 192 -15.00 28.82 6.80
CA ASP A 192 -14.01 27.92 7.38
C ASP A 192 -12.59 28.24 6.86
N ARG A 193 -11.59 27.93 7.68
CA ARG A 193 -10.17 28.19 7.37
C ARG A 193 -9.71 27.64 6.01
N THR A 194 -10.23 26.50 5.57
CA THR A 194 -9.83 25.87 4.30
C THR A 194 -10.37 26.67 3.12
N THR A 195 -11.63 27.09 3.21
CA THR A 195 -12.25 27.97 2.22
C THR A 195 -11.53 29.32 2.14
N ALA A 196 -11.19 29.93 3.29
CA ALA A 196 -10.48 31.21 3.34
C ALA A 196 -9.08 31.11 2.71
N PHE A 197 -8.32 30.06 3.04
CA PHE A 197 -6.98 29.84 2.51
C PHE A 197 -6.99 29.64 0.99
N ARG A 198 -7.94 28.84 0.48
CA ARG A 198 -8.08 28.59 -0.97
C ARG A 198 -8.35 29.86 -1.76
N ALA A 199 -9.22 30.74 -1.25
CA ALA A 199 -9.51 32.02 -1.90
C ALA A 199 -8.28 32.94 -2.01
N VAL A 200 -7.36 32.87 -1.04
CA VAL A 200 -6.08 33.60 -1.09
C VAL A 200 -5.16 33.00 -2.14
N LEU A 201 -5.01 31.67 -2.16
CA LEU A 201 -4.20 30.98 -3.17
C LEU A 201 -4.68 31.28 -4.60
N ASP A 202 -5.99 31.23 -4.85
CA ASP A 202 -6.59 31.53 -6.16
C ASP A 202 -6.32 32.98 -6.60
N LYS A 203 -6.11 33.91 -5.65
CA LYS A 203 -5.70 35.29 -5.94
C LYS A 203 -4.20 35.44 -6.20
N MET A 204 -3.37 34.58 -5.60
CA MET A 204 -1.91 34.60 -5.81
C MET A 204 -1.51 33.89 -7.12
N ALA A 205 -2.35 33.00 -7.64
CA ALA A 205 -2.14 32.32 -8.92
C ALA A 205 -2.54 33.17 -10.16
N LYS A 206 -2.89 34.45 -9.98
CA LYS A 206 -3.16 35.43 -11.03
C LYS A 206 -2.08 36.50 -11.07
#